data_AF-A0A381SB39-F1
#
_entry.id   AF-A0A381SB39-F1
#
_cell.length_a   1.000
_cell.length_b   1.000
_cell.length_c   1.000
_cell.angle_alpha   90.00
_cell.angle_beta   90.00
_cell.angle_gamma   90.00
#
_symmetry.space_group_name_H-M   'P 1'
#
loop_
_entity.id
_entity.type
_entity.pdbx_description
1 polymer ?
#
loop_
_entity_poly.entity_id
_entity_poly.type
_entity_poly.pdbx_seq_one_letter_code
_entity_poly.pdbx_strand_id
1 'polypeptide(L)' 'MTVAVYEESNQNVLFSSSERVNLISESIIPDKKNVNVVPFSGLAVEFAKSLGAKFILRGLRAGFDFELEFEMALMWKK' A
#
# COMPACT_ATOMS: atom_id res chain seq x y z
N MET A 1 -5.98 3.93 -10.14
CA MET A 1 -5.58 3.82 -8.72
C MET A 1 -4.74 2.56 -8.59
N THR A 2 -3.67 2.59 -7.80
CA THR A 2 -2.81 1.42 -7.61
C THR A 2 -2.83 1.02 -6.14
N VAL A 3 -3.15 -0.25 -5.87
CA VAL A 3 -3.00 -0.87 -4.56
C VAL A 3 -1.65 -1.59 -4.54
N ALA A 4 -0.72 -1.05 -3.76
CA ALA A 4 0.64 -1.57 -3.66
C ALA A 4 0.72 -2.53 -2.46
N VAL A 5 1.12 -3.78 -2.72
CA VAL A 5 1.26 -4.84 -1.70
C VAL A 5 2.74 -5.00 -1.37
N TYR A 6 3.14 -4.71 -0.13
CA TYR A 6 4.55 -4.79 0.24
C TYR A 6 5.03 -6.25 0.28
N GLU A 7 6.10 -6.55 -0.44
CA GLU A 7 6.61 -7.91 -0.64
C GLU A 7 7.50 -8.36 0.52
N GLU A 8 8.41 -7.50 0.97
CA GLU A 8 9.41 -7.82 1.99
C GLU A 8 8.87 -7.68 3.42
N SER A 9 8.12 -8.67 3.89
CA SER A 9 7.70 -8.72 5.29
C SER A 9 8.78 -9.36 6.17
N ASN A 10 9.40 -8.57 7.05
CA ASN A 10 10.25 -9.10 8.14
C ASN A 10 9.46 -9.78 9.28
N GLN A 11 8.14 -9.83 9.18
CA GLN A 11 7.25 -10.50 10.14
C GLN A 11 6.73 -11.82 9.56
N ASN A 12 6.36 -12.77 10.43
CA ASN A 12 5.67 -14.00 10.05
C ASN A 12 4.32 -13.68 9.41
N VAL A 13 4.32 -13.42 8.11
CA VAL A 13 3.11 -13.21 7.32
C VAL A 13 2.42 -14.54 7.08
N LEU A 14 1.10 -14.55 7.28
CA LEU A 14 0.24 -15.73 7.05
C LEU A 14 0.12 -16.09 5.56
N PHE A 15 0.29 -15.12 4.67
CA PHE A 15 0.12 -15.26 3.22
C PHE A 15 1.34 -14.70 2.48
N SER A 16 1.77 -15.40 1.44
CA SER A 16 2.81 -14.93 0.51
C SER A 16 2.39 -13.63 -0.20
N SER A 17 3.36 -12.92 -0.82
CA SER A 17 3.07 -11.72 -1.62
C SER A 17 2.06 -12.02 -2.73
N SER A 18 2.26 -13.12 -3.47
CA SER A 18 1.38 -13.58 -4.54
C SER A 18 -0.05 -13.87 -4.05
N GLU A 19 -0.20 -14.58 -2.92
CA GLU A 19 -1.51 -14.87 -2.34
C GLU A 19 -2.23 -13.58 -1.93
N ARG A 20 -1.53 -12.64 -1.29
CA ARG A 20 -2.11 -11.34 -0.90
C ARG A 20 -2.57 -10.53 -2.11
N VAL A 21 -1.77 -10.49 -3.18
CA VAL A 21 -2.15 -9.82 -4.44
C VAL A 21 -3.40 -10.45 -5.03
N ASN A 22 -3.48 -11.79 -5.05
CA ASN A 22 -4.66 -12.50 -5.58
C ASN A 22 -5.90 -12.23 -4.74
N LEU A 23 -5.83 -12.35 -3.41
CA LEU A 23 -6.95 -12.11 -2.50
C LEU A 23 -7.52 -10.69 -2.66
N ILE A 24 -6.64 -9.69 -2.75
CA ILE A 24 -7.06 -8.30 -2.97
C ILE A 24 -7.69 -8.15 -4.36
N SER A 25 -7.08 -8.72 -5.39
CA SER A 25 -7.57 -8.66 -6.77
C SER A 25 -8.96 -9.29 -6.93
N GLU A 26 -9.23 -10.37 -6.21
CA GLU A 26 -10.55 -11.02 -6.15
C GLU A 26 -11.58 -10.18 -5.40
N SER A 27 -11.17 -9.50 -4.34
CA SER A 27 -12.06 -8.65 -3.53
C SER A 27 -12.54 -7.39 -4.27
N ILE A 28 -11.81 -6.95 -5.29
CA ILE A 28 -12.11 -5.73 -6.08
C ILE A 28 -12.70 -6.01 -7.46
N ILE A 29 -13.11 -7.25 -7.75
CA ILE A 29 -13.65 -7.68 -9.07
C ILE A 29 -14.71 -6.73 -9.66
N PRO A 30 -15.65 -6.14 -8.87
CA PRO A 30 -16.63 -5.19 -9.42
C PRO A 30 -16.01 -3.91 -10.03
N ASP A 31 -14.88 -3.45 -9.50
CA ASP A 31 -14.25 -2.15 -9.80
C ASP A 31 -12.96 -2.26 -10.63
N LYS A 32 -12.69 -3.45 -11.18
CA LYS A 32 -11.41 -3.85 -11.79
C LYS A 32 -10.93 -2.95 -12.95
N LYS A 33 -11.80 -2.11 -13.53
CA LYS A 33 -11.44 -1.23 -14.66
C LYS A 33 -10.46 -0.11 -14.28
N ASN A 34 -10.41 0.31 -13.02
CA ASN A 34 -9.63 1.49 -12.60
C ASN A 34 -8.62 1.22 -11.47
N VAL A 35 -8.49 -0.03 -11.04
CA VAL A 35 -7.64 -0.43 -9.91
C VAL A 35 -6.66 -1.51 -10.34
N ASN A 36 -5.36 -1.25 -10.18
CA ASN A 36 -4.30 -2.22 -10.38
C ASN A 36 -3.75 -2.66 -9.02
N VAL A 37 -3.58 -3.96 -8.82
CA VAL A 37 -2.94 -4.53 -7.61
C VAL A 37 -1.56 -5.01 -8.01
N VAL A 38 -0.53 -4.47 -7.35
CA VAL A 38 0.87 -4.75 -7.71
C VAL A 38 1.69 -5.00 -6.46
N PRO A 39 2.59 -5.99 -6.45
CA PRO A 39 3.59 -6.11 -5.40
C PRO A 39 4.62 -4.98 -5.53
N PHE A 40 5.23 -4.58 -4.41
CA PHE A 40 6.37 -3.66 -4.39
C PHE A 40 7.36 -3.98 -3.27
N SER A 41 8.61 -3.59 -3.48
CA SER A 41 9.72 -3.70 -2.52
C SER A 41 10.43 -2.35 -2.39
N GLY A 42 11.17 -2.17 -1.29
CA GLY A 42 11.83 -0.90 -0.97
C GLY A 42 10.87 0.18 -0.43
N LEU A 43 11.23 1.46 -0.64
CA LEU A 43 10.52 2.59 -0.05
C LEU A 43 9.21 2.90 -0.80
N ALA A 44 8.09 2.97 -0.07
CA ALA A 44 6.77 3.26 -0.63
C ALA A 44 6.72 4.59 -1.40
N VAL A 45 7.49 5.61 -0.96
CA VAL A 45 7.59 6.91 -1.63
C VAL A 45 8.27 6.79 -2.99
N GLU A 46 9.36 6.03 -3.08
CA GLU A 46 10.08 5.83 -4.35
C GLU A 46 9.24 5.01 -5.32
N PHE A 47 8.51 4.01 -4.82
CA PHE A 47 7.54 3.26 -5.63
C PHE A 47 6.39 4.15 -6.12
N ALA A 48 5.85 5.02 -5.26
CA ALA A 48 4.81 5.96 -5.67
C ALA A 48 5.31 6.93 -6.75
N LYS A 49 6.54 7.45 -6.61
CA LYS A 49 7.18 8.31 -7.60
C LYS A 49 7.41 7.58 -8.93
N SER A 50 7.86 6.33 -8.92
CA SER A 50 8.11 5.56 -10.15
C SER A 50 6.83 5.29 -10.94
N LEU A 51 5.68 5.22 -10.27
CA LEU A 51 4.36 5.13 -10.89
C LEU A 51 3.81 6.48 -11.36
N GLY A 52 4.50 7.60 -11.10
CA GLY A 52 3.97 8.94 -11.35
C GLY A 52 2.76 9.28 -10.49
N ALA A 53 2.61 8.65 -9.32
CA ALA A 53 1.49 8.88 -8.42
C ALA A 53 1.56 10.30 -7.83
N LYS A 54 0.43 11.02 -7.85
CA LYS A 54 0.33 12.38 -7.30
C LYS A 54 0.15 12.42 -5.79
N PHE A 55 -0.34 11.34 -5.19
CA PHE A 55 -0.64 11.23 -3.77
C PHE A 55 -0.62 9.77 -3.34
N ILE A 56 -0.31 9.54 -2.06
CA ILE A 56 -0.45 8.25 -1.39
C ILE A 56 -1.69 8.33 -0.51
N LEU A 57 -2.64 7.41 -0.70
CA LEU A 57 -3.83 7.30 0.12
C LEU A 57 -3.57 6.29 1.25
N ARG A 58 -3.80 6.70 2.50
CA ARG A 58 -3.72 5.83 3.68
C ARG A 58 -5.03 5.87 4.46
N GLY A 59 -5.55 4.71 4.81
CA GLY A 59 -6.73 4.59 5.66
C GLY A 59 -6.33 4.72 7.12
N LEU A 60 -6.90 5.71 7.82
CA LEU A 60 -6.70 5.90 9.27
C LEU A 60 -7.87 5.26 10.00
N ARG A 61 -7.58 4.46 11.04
CA ARG A 61 -8.60 3.95 11.97
C ARG A 61 -8.47 4.71 13.29
N ALA A 62 -9.57 4.93 13.99
CA ALA A 62 -9.58 5.73 15.21
C ALA A 62 -8.71 5.10 16.32
N GLY A 63 -7.90 5.93 17.00
CA GLY A 63 -6.98 5.52 18.07
C GLY A 63 -5.52 5.82 17.74
N PHE A 64 -4.62 4.91 18.13
CA PHE A 64 -3.16 5.04 18.02
C PHE A 64 -2.63 5.15 16.57
N ASP A 65 -3.41 4.69 15.57
CA ASP A 65 -3.06 4.75 14.14
C ASP A 65 -2.94 6.21 13.62
N PHE A 66 -3.63 7.19 14.22
CA PHE A 66 -3.57 8.59 13.77
C PHE A 66 -2.22 9.26 14.08
N GLU A 67 -1.72 9.14 15.30
CA GLU A 67 -0.46 9.77 15.72
C GLU A 67 0.74 9.23 14.94
N LEU A 68 0.79 7.90 14.74
CA LEU A 68 1.89 7.25 14.03
C LEU A 68 1.90 7.61 12.54
N GLU A 69 0.73 7.70 11.91
CA GLU A 69 0.59 8.12 10.51
C GLU A 69 0.86 9.62 10.32
N PHE A 70 0.48 10.45 11.30
CA PHE A 70 0.77 11.88 11.30
C PHE A 70 2.29 12.16 11.35
N GLU A 71 3.04 11.44 12.20
CA GLU A 71 4.50 11.56 12.25
C GLU A 71 5.17 11.09 10.94
N MET A 72 4.73 9.96 10.36
CA MET A 72 5.28 9.49 9.08
C MET A 72 5.03 10.47 7.94
N ALA A 73 3.84 11.08 7.87
CA ALA A 73 3.51 12.08 6.85
C ALA A 73 4.42 13.32 6.94
N LEU A 74 4.80 13.74 8.15
CA LEU A 74 5.75 14.83 8.37
C LEU A 74 7.18 14.46 7.94
N MET A 75 7.61 13.22 8.15
CA MET A 75 8.94 12.77 7.73
C MET A 75 9.12 12.73 6.21
N TRP A 76 8.05 12.48 5.46
CA TRP A 76 8.09 12.47 3.98
C TRP A 76 8.02 13.86 3.36
N LYS A 77 7.88 14.90 4.18
CA LYS A 77 7.82 16.29 3.75
C LYS A 77 9.24 16.83 3.55
N LYS A 78 9.92 16.39 2.50
CA LYS A 78 11.15 17.00 1.97
C LYS A 78 11.31 16.74 0.49
#